data_AF-N9RDC0-F1
#
_entry.id   AF-N9RDC0-F1
#
_cell.length_a   1.000
_cell.length_b   1.000
_cell.length_c   1.000
_cell.angle_alpha   90.00
_cell.angle_beta   90.00
_cell.angle_gamma   90.00
#
_symmetry.space_group_name_H-M   'P 1'
#
loop_
_entity.id
_entity.type
_entity.pdbx_description
1 polymer ?
#
loop_
_entity_poly.entity_id
_entity_poly.type
_entity_poly.pdbx_seq_one_letter_code
_entity_poly.pdbx_strand_id
1 'polypeptide(L)'
;MQQYLSLLEKSWFELHRHYHFSEPQKIFNKLIAAYSEKQRAYHTLQHLYECLVLLDSIRPDLKDAYSVELALWFHDAIYDPQAKDNELKSAELFEQYLAQDLSIDIVQKIKQWIVATQKHESTNELDLQFLLDIDLAILAASPERFEEYEQQIKQEYAWVDPDIYLIKRKQFSNIFIKWNRCIKRNIFNRILSKGRERI
;
A
#
# COMPACT_ATOMS: atom_id res chain seq x y z
N MET A 1 -6.76 16.70 -2.82
CA MET A 1 -5.54 16.99 -2.02
C MET A 1 -5.87 17.25 -0.54
N GLN A 2 -6.66 18.26 -0.19
CA GLN A 2 -6.94 18.60 1.23
C GLN A 2 -7.71 17.50 2.00
N GLN A 3 -8.58 16.74 1.31
CA GLN A 3 -9.35 15.65 1.92
C GLN A 3 -8.47 14.47 2.36
N TYR A 4 -7.44 14.10 1.58
CA TYR A 4 -6.54 12.99 1.92
C TYR A 4 -5.76 13.29 3.20
N LEU A 5 -5.17 14.49 3.27
CA LEU A 5 -4.31 14.88 4.38
C LEU A 5 -5.01 14.77 5.75
N SER A 6 -6.29 15.12 5.84
CA SER A 6 -7.03 15.00 7.10
C SER A 6 -7.20 13.56 7.59
N LEU A 7 -7.47 12.61 6.69
CA LEU A 7 -7.61 11.19 7.03
C LEU A 7 -6.25 10.57 7.33
N LEU A 8 -5.24 10.88 6.51
CA LEU A 8 -3.87 10.42 6.69
C LEU A 8 -3.29 10.91 8.02
N GLU A 9 -3.46 12.19 8.35
CA GLU A 9 -3.02 12.74 9.63
C GLU A 9 -3.71 12.03 10.79
N LYS A 10 -5.04 11.85 10.72
CA LYS A 10 -5.77 11.10 11.74
C LYS A 10 -5.20 9.69 11.92
N SER A 11 -5.08 8.91 10.83
CA SER A 11 -4.53 7.55 10.84
C SER A 11 -3.14 7.50 11.49
N TRP A 12 -2.24 8.39 11.08
CA TRP A 12 -0.88 8.42 11.64
C TRP A 12 -0.86 8.74 13.13
N PHE A 13 -1.67 9.70 13.58
CA PHE A 13 -1.72 10.05 15.00
C PHE A 13 -2.46 9.00 15.84
N GLU A 14 -3.35 8.18 15.27
CA GLU A 14 -3.85 6.97 15.95
C GLU A 14 -2.71 5.98 16.23
N LEU A 15 -1.84 5.74 15.24
CA LEU A 15 -0.66 4.89 15.42
C LEU A 15 0.27 5.43 16.50
N HIS A 16 0.51 6.74 16.52
CA HIS A 16 1.27 7.37 17.59
C HIS A 16 0.60 7.20 18.96
N ARG A 17 -0.74 7.29 19.06
CA ARG A 17 -1.43 7.04 20.34
C ARG A 17 -1.29 5.58 20.82
N HIS A 18 -1.18 4.65 19.88
CA HIS A 18 -1.02 3.22 20.20
C HIS A 18 0.43 2.85 20.56
N TYR A 19 1.42 3.35 19.81
CA TYR A 19 2.83 2.96 19.94
C TYR A 19 3.73 3.99 20.62
N HIS A 20 3.25 5.22 20.82
CA HIS A 20 4.00 6.30 21.47
C HIS A 20 5.32 6.69 20.78
N PHE A 21 5.30 6.84 19.45
CA PHE A 21 6.49 7.28 18.69
C PHE A 21 7.12 8.55 19.27
N SER A 22 8.46 8.63 19.27
CA SER A 22 9.19 9.76 19.83
C SER A 22 9.03 11.04 19.00
N GLU A 23 8.94 10.93 17.68
CA GLU A 23 8.98 12.06 16.74
C GLU A 23 7.81 12.00 15.71
N PRO A 24 6.53 11.89 16.16
CA PRO A 24 5.41 11.54 15.28
C PRO A 24 5.19 12.58 14.18
N GLN A 25 5.27 13.88 14.49
CA GLN A 25 5.07 14.95 13.49
C GLN A 25 6.18 14.97 12.43
N LYS A 26 7.42 14.73 12.85
CA LYS A 26 8.59 14.74 11.95
C LYS A 26 8.50 13.57 10.96
N ILE A 27 8.18 12.38 11.45
CA ILE A 27 8.02 11.18 10.62
C ILE A 27 6.83 11.36 9.66
N PHE A 28 5.69 11.87 10.15
CA PHE A 28 4.55 12.19 9.30
C PHE A 28 4.93 13.12 8.14
N ASN A 29 5.58 14.24 8.44
CA ASN A 29 5.99 15.21 7.42
C ASN A 29 6.95 14.58 6.38
N LYS A 30 7.83 13.67 6.81
CA LYS A 30 8.72 12.93 5.92
C LYS A 30 7.98 11.98 5.00
N LEU A 31 7.02 11.22 5.52
CA LEU A 31 6.20 10.31 4.72
C LEU A 31 5.33 11.10 3.73
N ILE A 32 4.66 12.17 4.18
CA ILE A 32 3.88 13.03 3.29
C ILE A 32 4.74 13.60 2.17
N ALA A 33 5.96 14.06 2.47
CA ALA A 33 6.88 14.55 1.46
C ALA A 33 7.27 13.46 0.46
N ALA A 34 7.58 12.25 0.93
CA ALA A 34 7.94 11.11 0.09
C ALA A 34 6.82 10.72 -0.88
N TYR A 35 5.58 10.57 -0.39
CA TYR A 35 4.42 10.28 -1.23
C TYR A 35 3.95 11.45 -2.11
N SER A 36 4.57 12.64 -1.96
CA SER A 36 4.31 13.84 -2.78
C SER A 36 5.43 14.14 -3.79
N GLU A 37 6.42 13.26 -3.91
CA GLU A 37 7.52 13.46 -4.87
C GLU A 37 7.00 13.49 -6.32
N LYS A 38 7.54 14.40 -7.13
CA LYS A 38 6.98 14.76 -8.45
C LYS A 38 7.05 13.64 -9.49
N GLN A 39 7.94 12.67 -9.31
CA GLN A 39 8.09 11.54 -10.23
C GLN A 39 7.03 10.45 -10.01
N ARG A 40 6.30 10.48 -8.90
CA ARG A 40 5.22 9.53 -8.60
C ARG A 40 3.94 9.98 -9.29
N ALA A 41 3.21 9.03 -9.90
CA ALA A 41 1.90 9.29 -10.48
C ALA A 41 0.84 8.36 -9.89
N TYR A 42 1.16 7.09 -9.66
CA TYR A 42 0.28 6.14 -8.98
C TYR A 42 0.64 6.01 -7.50
N HIS A 43 1.92 5.77 -7.18
CA HIS A 43 2.42 5.50 -5.83
C HIS A 43 2.53 6.77 -4.99
N THR A 44 1.40 7.47 -4.85
CA THR A 44 1.25 8.81 -4.27
C THR A 44 0.40 8.76 -3.00
N LEU A 45 0.11 9.93 -2.42
CA LEU A 45 -0.86 10.06 -1.32
C LEU A 45 -2.25 9.49 -1.65
N GLN A 46 -2.64 9.44 -2.94
CA GLN A 46 -3.92 8.85 -3.34
C GLN A 46 -3.93 7.34 -3.08
N HIS A 47 -2.90 6.61 -3.53
CA HIS A 47 -2.76 5.16 -3.30
C HIS A 47 -2.77 4.84 -1.82
N LEU A 48 -1.92 5.52 -1.03
CA LEU A 48 -1.87 5.34 0.41
C LEU A 48 -3.23 5.60 1.08
N TYR A 49 -3.93 6.67 0.68
CA TYR A 49 -5.27 6.96 1.18
C TYR A 49 -6.27 5.85 0.84
N GLU A 50 -6.26 5.35 -0.40
CA GLU A 50 -7.14 4.26 -0.86
C GLU A 50 -6.87 2.98 -0.04
N CYS A 51 -5.60 2.63 0.21
CA CYS A 51 -5.23 1.51 1.06
C CYS A 51 -5.75 1.65 2.49
N LEU A 52 -5.59 2.83 3.11
CA LEU A 52 -6.01 3.07 4.49
C LEU A 52 -7.55 3.12 4.64
N VAL A 53 -8.28 3.61 3.65
CA VAL A 53 -9.75 3.53 3.61
C VAL A 53 -10.22 2.07 3.55
N LEU A 54 -9.54 1.23 2.76
CA LEU A 54 -9.85 -0.20 2.69
C LEU A 54 -9.53 -0.90 4.01
N LEU A 55 -8.36 -0.61 4.59
CA LEU A 55 -7.96 -1.11 5.91
C LEU A 55 -9.04 -0.84 6.96
N ASP A 56 -9.53 0.41 7.06
CA ASP A 56 -10.56 0.77 8.02
C ASP A 56 -11.85 -0.01 7.83
N SER A 57 -12.21 -0.38 6.60
CA SER A 57 -13.41 -1.16 6.30
C SER A 57 -13.35 -2.63 6.74
N ILE A 58 -12.13 -3.14 6.96
CA ILE A 58 -11.84 -4.53 7.36
C ILE A 58 -11.17 -4.62 8.73
N ARG A 59 -10.92 -3.49 9.40
CA ARG A 59 -10.24 -3.43 10.70
C ARG A 59 -10.79 -4.43 11.74
N PRO A 60 -12.11 -4.71 11.83
CA PRO A 60 -12.65 -5.72 12.75
C PRO A 60 -12.26 -7.18 12.42
N ASP A 61 -11.83 -7.46 11.18
CA ASP A 61 -11.45 -8.79 10.72
C ASP A 61 -9.95 -9.08 10.95
N LEU A 62 -9.16 -8.05 11.30
CA LEU A 62 -7.71 -8.13 11.51
C LEU A 62 -7.36 -8.45 12.96
N LYS A 63 -6.31 -9.24 13.16
CA LYS A 63 -5.79 -9.53 14.51
C LYS A 63 -4.92 -8.39 15.03
N ASP A 64 -4.13 -7.79 14.15
CA ASP A 64 -3.20 -6.70 14.44
C ASP A 64 -3.28 -5.63 13.34
N ALA A 65 -4.38 -4.86 13.38
CA ALA A 65 -4.61 -3.82 12.40
C ALA A 65 -3.57 -2.70 12.42
N TYR A 66 -2.97 -2.40 13.59
CA TYR A 66 -1.97 -1.34 13.70
C TYR A 66 -0.65 -1.71 13.02
N SER A 67 -0.24 -2.99 13.08
CA SER A 67 0.93 -3.45 12.32
C SER A 67 0.69 -3.43 10.81
N VAL A 68 -0.53 -3.77 10.35
CA VAL A 68 -0.91 -3.68 8.93
C VAL A 68 -0.86 -2.23 8.47
N GLU A 69 -1.43 -1.32 9.27
CA GLU A 69 -1.44 0.11 9.01
C GLU A 69 -0.02 0.69 8.90
N LEU A 70 0.88 0.33 9.83
CA LEU A 70 2.29 0.75 9.77
C LEU A 70 2.99 0.24 8.51
N ALA A 71 2.77 -1.03 8.17
CA ALA A 71 3.35 -1.59 6.95
C ALA A 71 2.83 -0.86 5.69
N LEU A 72 1.54 -0.52 5.63
CA LEU A 72 0.97 0.29 4.53
C LEU A 72 1.56 1.71 4.49
N TRP A 73 1.81 2.35 5.63
CA TRP A 73 2.45 3.67 5.65
C TRP A 73 3.86 3.68 5.07
N PHE A 74 4.57 2.55 5.11
CA PHE A 74 5.96 2.48 4.71
C PHE A 74 6.21 1.70 3.42
N HIS A 75 5.31 0.83 2.94
CA HIS A 75 5.60 -0.10 1.83
C HIS A 75 6.23 0.57 0.60
N ASP A 76 5.69 1.72 0.20
CA ASP A 76 6.16 2.54 -0.93
C ASP A 76 6.79 3.89 -0.50
N ALA A 77 7.20 4.01 0.77
CA ALA A 77 7.81 5.25 1.26
C ALA A 77 9.07 5.61 0.47
N ILE A 78 9.85 4.62 0.03
CA ILE A 78 10.89 4.78 -0.98
C ILE A 78 10.36 4.24 -2.31
N TYR A 79 10.44 5.04 -3.36
CA TYR A 79 9.98 4.64 -4.69
C TYR A 79 10.80 5.29 -5.80
N ASP A 80 11.52 4.46 -6.52
CA ASP A 80 12.10 4.75 -7.83
C ASP A 80 11.62 3.66 -8.81
N PRO A 81 10.88 4.00 -9.88
CA PRO A 81 10.36 3.00 -10.81
C PRO A 81 11.47 2.21 -11.52
N GLN A 82 12.72 2.71 -11.55
CA GLN A 82 13.88 2.03 -12.13
C GLN A 82 14.59 1.09 -11.15
N ALA A 83 14.34 1.24 -9.85
CA ALA A 83 14.95 0.43 -8.81
C ALA A 83 14.20 -0.90 -8.60
N LYS A 84 14.89 -1.87 -8.00
CA LYS A 84 14.34 -3.21 -7.68
C LYS A 84 14.32 -3.49 -6.18
N ASP A 85 14.72 -2.52 -5.37
CA ASP A 85 14.94 -2.63 -3.93
C ASP A 85 14.13 -1.59 -3.16
N ASN A 86 13.07 -1.04 -3.78
CA ASN A 86 12.19 -0.04 -3.15
C ASN A 86 11.62 -0.55 -1.83
N GLU A 87 11.03 -1.75 -1.82
CA GLU A 87 10.38 -2.32 -0.63
C GLU A 87 11.41 -2.64 0.46
N LEU A 88 12.61 -3.08 0.08
CA LEU A 88 13.70 -3.30 1.02
C LEU A 88 14.14 -1.99 1.67
N LYS A 89 14.36 -0.94 0.87
CA LYS A 89 14.73 0.40 1.35
C LYS A 89 13.62 1.04 2.18
N SER A 90 12.37 0.82 1.82
CA SER A 90 11.19 1.20 2.60
C SER A 90 11.18 0.52 3.98
N ALA A 91 11.50 -0.77 4.05
CA ALA A 91 11.61 -1.49 5.31
C ALA A 91 12.80 -1.01 6.17
N GLU A 92 13.93 -0.67 5.54
CA GLU A 92 15.09 -0.06 6.21
C GLU A 92 14.75 1.34 6.74
N LEU A 93 14.02 2.14 5.98
CA LEU A 93 13.55 3.47 6.41
C LEU A 93 12.60 3.36 7.60
N PHE A 94 11.67 2.39 7.57
CA PHE A 94 10.79 2.08 8.70
C PHE A 94 11.59 1.77 9.97
N GLU A 95 12.57 0.86 9.87
CA GLU A 95 13.43 0.49 10.99
C GLU A 95 14.22 1.70 11.51
N GLN A 96 14.81 2.48 10.62
CA GLN A 96 15.56 3.68 10.97
C GLN A 96 14.71 4.67 11.78
N TYR A 97 13.42 4.80 11.46
CA TYR A 97 12.54 5.76 12.12
C TYR A 97 11.92 5.24 13.41
N LEU A 98 11.60 3.94 13.49
CA LEU A 98 10.73 3.40 14.54
C LEU A 98 11.37 2.31 15.40
N ALA A 99 12.60 1.85 15.12
CA ALA A 99 13.23 0.76 15.89
C ALA A 99 13.43 1.08 17.38
N GLN A 100 13.61 2.35 17.73
CA GLN A 100 13.75 2.78 19.13
C GLN A 100 12.41 2.88 19.87
N ASP A 101 11.30 2.99 19.13
CA ASP A 101 9.96 3.22 19.68
C ASP A 101 9.15 1.91 19.79
N LEU A 102 9.61 0.83 19.14
CA LEU A 102 8.89 -0.44 19.00
C LEU A 102 9.71 -1.61 19.56
N SER A 103 9.04 -2.71 19.92
CA SER A 103 9.73 -3.95 20.27
C SER A 103 10.42 -4.56 19.04
N ILE A 104 11.52 -5.28 19.27
CA ILE A 104 12.27 -5.93 18.18
C ILE A 104 11.41 -6.88 17.36
N ASP A 105 10.47 -7.59 17.99
CA ASP A 105 9.55 -8.51 17.31
C ASP A 105 8.59 -7.77 16.37
N ILE A 106 8.06 -6.62 16.81
CA ILE A 106 7.17 -5.79 15.97
C ILE A 106 7.95 -5.24 14.78
N VAL A 107 9.17 -4.73 15.01
CA VAL A 107 10.02 -4.17 13.96
C VAL A 107 10.33 -5.24 12.91
N GLN A 108 10.78 -6.42 13.33
CA GLN A 108 11.10 -7.51 12.41
C GLN A 108 9.89 -7.96 11.59
N LYS A 109 8.73 -8.10 12.24
CA LYS A 109 7.48 -8.46 11.58
C LYS A 109 7.10 -7.44 10.50
N ILE A 110 7.05 -6.15 10.84
CA ILE A 110 6.64 -5.10 9.90
C ILE A 110 7.64 -4.98 8.73
N LYS A 111 8.95 -5.09 8.98
CA LYS A 111 9.96 -5.15 7.91
C LYS A 111 9.68 -6.30 6.93
N GLN A 112 9.41 -7.50 7.45
CA GLN A 112 9.09 -8.66 6.63
C GLN A 112 7.82 -8.45 5.80
N TRP A 113 6.78 -7.86 6.41
CA TRP A 113 5.54 -7.54 5.73
C TRP A 113 5.71 -6.51 4.61
N ILE A 114 6.48 -5.44 4.86
CA ILE A 114 6.83 -4.45 3.83
C ILE A 114 7.56 -5.15 2.67
N VAL A 115 8.59 -5.94 2.94
CA VAL A 115 9.34 -6.63 1.88
C VAL A 115 8.46 -7.62 1.09
N ALA A 116 7.47 -8.24 1.74
CA ALA A 116 6.55 -9.17 1.08
C ALA A 116 5.68 -8.49 0.01
N THR A 117 5.44 -7.18 0.10
CA THR A 117 4.69 -6.41 -0.92
C THR A 117 5.41 -6.36 -2.26
N GLN A 118 6.70 -6.68 -2.34
CA GLN A 118 7.41 -6.67 -3.63
C GLN A 118 6.88 -7.72 -4.62
N LYS A 119 6.50 -8.90 -4.11
CA LYS A 119 6.16 -10.06 -4.95
C LYS A 119 4.71 -10.50 -4.83
N HIS A 120 4.03 -10.05 -3.78
CA HIS A 120 2.65 -10.45 -3.44
C HIS A 120 2.46 -11.97 -3.47
N GLU A 121 3.42 -12.70 -2.90
CA GLU A 121 3.31 -14.15 -2.76
C GLU A 121 2.25 -14.48 -1.70
N SER A 122 1.37 -15.44 -2.01
CA SER A 122 0.29 -15.82 -1.08
C SER A 122 0.88 -16.45 0.19
N THR A 123 0.25 -16.14 1.32
CA THR A 123 0.68 -16.57 2.65
C THR A 123 -0.50 -17.14 3.44
N ASN A 124 -0.18 -17.95 4.45
CA ASN A 124 -1.16 -18.44 5.43
C ASN A 124 -1.32 -17.49 6.64
N GLU A 125 -0.51 -16.44 6.72
CA GLU A 125 -0.64 -15.39 7.72
C GLU A 125 -1.77 -14.43 7.34
N LEU A 126 -2.85 -14.42 8.12
CA LEU A 126 -4.09 -13.73 7.80
C LEU A 126 -3.89 -12.22 7.53
N ASP A 127 -3.25 -11.52 8.47
CA ASP A 127 -3.10 -10.06 8.41
C ASP A 127 -2.14 -9.64 7.29
N LEU A 128 -1.08 -10.44 7.05
CA LEU A 128 -0.20 -10.23 5.91
C LEU A 128 -0.94 -10.48 4.58
N GLN A 129 -1.77 -11.52 4.49
CA GLN A 129 -2.57 -11.73 3.28
C GLN A 129 -3.50 -10.53 3.03
N PHE A 130 -4.09 -9.96 4.08
CA PHE A 130 -4.90 -8.75 3.96
C PHE A 130 -4.10 -7.52 3.53
N LEU A 131 -2.88 -7.33 4.04
CA LEU A 131 -1.96 -6.28 3.59
C LEU A 131 -1.73 -6.37 2.07
N LEU A 132 -1.35 -7.56 1.59
CA LEU A 132 -1.10 -7.81 0.16
C LEU A 132 -2.36 -7.61 -0.69
N ASP A 133 -3.53 -8.00 -0.17
CA ASP A 133 -4.80 -7.82 -0.85
C ASP A 133 -5.22 -6.35 -0.93
N ILE A 134 -4.94 -5.56 0.11
CA ILE A 134 -5.20 -4.10 0.14
C ILE A 134 -4.34 -3.39 -0.91
N ASP A 135 -3.05 -3.71 -0.98
CA ASP A 135 -2.13 -3.08 -1.93
C ASP A 135 -2.51 -3.38 -3.40
N LEU A 136 -3.00 -4.59 -3.67
CA LEU A 136 -3.48 -4.99 -4.99
C LEU A 136 -4.97 -4.66 -5.26
N ALA A 137 -5.66 -3.99 -4.35
CA ALA A 137 -7.10 -3.76 -4.47
C ALA A 137 -7.49 -2.89 -5.68
N ILE A 138 -6.57 -2.07 -6.21
CA ILE A 138 -6.77 -1.27 -7.43
C ILE A 138 -7.20 -2.15 -8.62
N LEU A 139 -6.78 -3.41 -8.66
CA LEU A 139 -7.11 -4.34 -9.75
C LEU A 139 -8.60 -4.74 -9.74
N ALA A 140 -9.30 -4.50 -8.64
CA ALA A 140 -10.73 -4.72 -8.49
C ALA A 140 -11.54 -3.40 -8.45
N ALA A 141 -10.91 -2.26 -8.76
CA ALA A 141 -11.57 -0.95 -8.74
C ALA A 141 -12.61 -0.80 -9.86
N SER A 142 -13.36 0.31 -9.82
CA SER A 142 -14.28 0.64 -10.92
C SER A 142 -13.51 0.83 -12.23
N PRO A 143 -14.15 0.65 -13.39
CA PRO A 143 -13.49 0.85 -14.69
C PRO A 143 -12.81 2.21 -14.81
N GLU A 144 -13.44 3.27 -14.31
CA GLU A 144 -12.93 4.64 -14.36
C GLU A 144 -11.65 4.81 -13.52
N ARG A 145 -11.64 4.28 -12.29
CA ARG A 145 -10.46 4.35 -11.42
C ARG A 145 -9.33 3.45 -11.94
N PHE A 146 -9.67 2.30 -12.51
CA PHE A 146 -8.68 1.40 -13.12
C PHE A 146 -8.04 2.03 -14.37
N GLU A 147 -8.81 2.75 -15.19
CA GLU A 147 -8.27 3.51 -16.33
C GLU A 147 -7.30 4.61 -15.86
N GLU A 148 -7.66 5.36 -14.82
CA GLU A 148 -6.76 6.34 -14.19
C GLU A 148 -5.46 5.68 -13.71
N TYR A 149 -5.55 4.54 -13.03
CA TYR A 149 -4.39 3.74 -12.61
C TYR A 149 -3.48 3.36 -13.78
N GLU A 150 -4.04 2.85 -14.88
CA GLU A 150 -3.24 2.50 -16.07
C GLU A 150 -2.52 3.72 -16.65
N GLN A 151 -3.16 4.89 -16.67
CA GLN A 151 -2.53 6.13 -17.12
C GLN A 151 -1.42 6.59 -16.16
N GLN A 152 -1.61 6.46 -14.86
CA GLN A 152 -0.62 6.80 -13.83
C GLN A 152 0.61 5.88 -13.92
N ILE A 153 0.41 4.56 -13.99
CA ILE A 153 1.50 3.58 -14.18
C ILE A 153 2.26 3.83 -15.49
N LYS A 154 1.55 4.14 -16.57
CA LYS A 154 2.21 4.48 -17.85
C LYS A 154 3.14 5.68 -17.72
N GLN A 155 2.80 6.66 -16.87
CA GLN A 155 3.67 7.81 -16.61
C GLN A 155 4.92 7.42 -15.81
N GLU A 156 4.78 6.61 -14.76
CA GLU A 156 5.92 6.16 -13.93
C GLU A 156 6.91 5.29 -14.72
N TYR A 157 6.40 4.53 -15.70
CA TYR A 157 7.22 3.68 -16.58
C TYR A 157 7.44 4.29 -17.98
N ALA A 158 7.27 5.61 -18.15
CA ALA A 158 7.47 6.28 -19.44
C ALA A 158 8.91 6.16 -19.99
N TRP A 159 9.87 5.81 -19.15
CA TRP A 159 11.27 5.54 -19.50
C TRP A 159 11.49 4.13 -20.09
N VAL A 160 10.52 3.22 -19.96
CA VAL A 160 10.59 1.86 -20.51
C VAL A 160 10.20 1.87 -21.97
N ASP A 161 10.90 1.09 -22.80
CA ASP A 161 10.53 0.87 -24.18
C ASP A 161 9.06 0.39 -24.31
N PRO A 162 8.25 0.96 -25.24
CA PRO A 162 6.83 0.64 -25.34
C PRO A 162 6.51 -0.84 -25.54
N ASP A 163 7.31 -1.57 -26.31
CA ASP A 163 7.07 -3.00 -26.57
C ASP A 163 7.37 -3.83 -25.31
N ILE A 164 8.45 -3.48 -24.60
CA ILE A 164 8.79 -4.08 -23.30
C ILE A 164 7.70 -3.79 -22.28
N TYR A 165 7.20 -2.55 -22.22
CA TYR A 165 6.11 -2.15 -21.32
C TYR A 165 4.88 -3.04 -21.54
N LEU A 166 4.44 -3.22 -22.78
CA LEU A 166 3.28 -4.06 -23.11
C LEU A 166 3.48 -5.53 -22.70
N ILE A 167 4.67 -6.09 -22.91
CA ILE A 167 5.00 -7.46 -22.47
C ILE A 167 4.91 -7.57 -20.94
N LYS A 168 5.48 -6.61 -20.22
CA LYS A 168 5.46 -6.58 -18.75
C LYS A 168 4.05 -6.41 -18.19
N ARG A 169 3.21 -5.54 -18.78
CA ARG A 169 1.81 -5.40 -18.37
C ARG A 169 1.01 -6.69 -18.56
N LYS A 170 1.21 -7.41 -19.68
CA LYS A 170 0.59 -8.74 -19.87
C LYS A 170 1.03 -9.76 -18.82
N GLN A 171 2.30 -9.74 -18.41
CA GLN A 171 2.79 -10.60 -17.33
C GLN A 171 2.14 -10.23 -15.98
N PHE A 172 2.00 -8.94 -15.70
CA PHE A 172 1.32 -8.43 -14.50
C PHE A 172 -0.16 -8.83 -14.47
N SER A 173 -0.86 -8.88 -15.61
CA SER A 173 -2.23 -9.40 -15.68
C SER A 173 -2.36 -10.87 -15.24
N ASN A 174 -1.29 -11.66 -15.28
CA ASN A 174 -1.32 -13.02 -14.72
C ASN A 174 -1.34 -13.02 -13.18
N ILE A 175 -0.76 -11.99 -12.55
CA ILE A 175 -0.87 -11.76 -11.10
C ILE A 175 -2.34 -11.53 -10.76
N PHE A 176 -3.06 -10.71 -11.53
CA PHE A 176 -4.50 -10.51 -11.36
C PHE A 176 -5.32 -11.81 -11.44
N ILE A 177 -5.01 -12.69 -12.40
CA ILE A 177 -5.70 -13.98 -12.55
C ILE A 177 -5.43 -14.90 -11.34
N LYS A 178 -4.21 -14.86 -10.79
CA LYS A 178 -3.82 -15.63 -9.59
C LYS A 178 -4.48 -15.04 -8.34
N TRP A 179 -4.51 -13.71 -8.23
CA TRP A 179 -5.14 -12.95 -7.15
C TRP A 179 -6.65 -13.22 -7.06
N ASN A 180 -7.35 -13.26 -8.21
CA ASN A 180 -8.77 -13.61 -8.29
C ASN A 180 -9.11 -15.02 -7.76
N ARG A 181 -8.12 -15.93 -7.66
CA ARG A 181 -8.32 -17.28 -7.10
C ARG A 181 -8.07 -17.37 -5.60
N CYS A 182 -7.27 -16.47 -5.04
CA CYS A 182 -6.88 -16.52 -3.62
C CYS A 182 -7.90 -15.84 -2.69
N ILE A 183 -8.63 -14.81 -3.16
CA ILE A 183 -9.56 -14.05 -2.32
C ILE A 183 -10.96 -14.69 -2.31
N LYS A 184 -11.14 -15.68 -1.44
CA LYS A 184 -12.48 -16.06 -0.99
C LYS A 184 -13.08 -14.93 -0.13
N ARG A 185 -14.01 -14.18 -0.76
CA ARG A 185 -15.32 -13.74 -0.24
C ARG A 185 -15.51 -12.51 0.68
N ASN A 186 -14.52 -11.91 1.34
CA ASN A 186 -14.82 -10.80 2.29
C ASN A 186 -14.48 -9.38 1.81
N ILE A 187 -13.28 -9.13 1.29
CA ILE A 187 -12.90 -7.78 0.79
C ILE A 187 -13.63 -7.45 -0.51
N PHE A 188 -13.60 -8.37 -1.47
CA PHE A 188 -14.16 -8.17 -2.82
C PHE A 188 -15.66 -7.82 -2.79
N ASN A 189 -16.46 -8.44 -1.91
CA ASN A 189 -17.88 -8.12 -1.75
C ASN A 189 -18.12 -6.72 -1.14
N ARG A 190 -17.21 -6.24 -0.27
CA ARG A 190 -17.29 -4.89 0.32
C ARG A 190 -16.78 -3.81 -0.61
N ILE A 191 -15.77 -4.09 -1.42
CA ILE A 191 -15.28 -3.21 -2.50
C ILE A 191 -16.34 -3.08 -3.61
N LEU A 192 -16.95 -4.18 -4.05
CA LEU A 192 -17.94 -4.16 -5.14
C LEU A 192 -19.36 -3.72 -4.74
N SER A 193 -19.80 -3.92 -3.48
CA SER A 193 -21.14 -3.49 -3.06
C SER A 193 -21.32 -1.97 -3.12
N LYS A 194 -20.25 -1.19 -2.99
CA LYS A 194 -20.28 0.26 -3.23
C LYS A 194 -20.18 0.67 -4.70
N GLY A 195 -19.73 -0.24 -5.58
CA GLY A 195 -19.49 0.03 -7.01
C GLY A 195 -20.62 -0.39 -7.97
N ARG A 196 -21.64 -1.12 -7.50
CA ARG A 196 -22.75 -1.62 -8.36
C ARG A 196 -24.14 -1.04 -8.10
N GLU A 197 -24.31 -0.14 -7.14
CA GLU A 197 -25.62 0.53 -6.92
C GLU A 197 -25.90 1.71 -7.87
N ARG A 198 -25.07 1.93 -8.90
CA ARG A 198 -25.32 2.94 -9.94
C ARG A 198 -24.96 2.45 -11.33
N ILE A 199 -25.71 1.46 -11.82
CA ILE A 199 -25.99 1.29 -13.26
C ILE A 199 -27.47 0.93 -13.38
#